data_AF-A0A0U1S610-F1
#
_entry.id   AF-A0A0U1S610-F1
#
_cell.length_a   1.000
_cell.length_b   1.000
_cell.length_c   1.000
_cell.angle_alpha   90.00
_cell.angle_beta   90.00
_cell.angle_gamma   90.00
#
_symmetry.space_group_name_H-M   'P 1'
#
loop_
_entity.id
_entity.type
_entity.pdbx_description
1 polymer ?
#
loop_
_entity_poly.entity_id
_entity_poly.type
_entity_poly.pdbx_seq_one_letter_code
_entity_poly.pdbx_strand_id
1 'polypeptide(L)'
;FKIVALLLLSAAVFAADNTCQTDDGEIMVGETWNDPQDCAIYECLQASFGTVLMGKTCPSVRLAPHCTLVPGSGTYPGDCCSNVVCEKQN
;
A
#
# COMPACT_ATOMS: atom_id res chain seq x y z
N PHE A 1 42.22 26.25 37.41
CA PHE A 1 41.84 25.08 36.60
C PHE A 1 40.36 24.77 36.82
N LYS A 2 39.47 25.26 35.95
CA LYS A 2 38.04 24.92 35.99
C LYS A 2 37.65 24.42 34.60
N ILE A 3 37.71 23.10 34.42
CA ILE A 3 37.19 22.44 33.22
C ILE A 3 35.79 21.95 33.60
N VAL A 4 34.76 22.72 33.22
CA VAL A 4 33.38 22.23 33.26
C VAL A 4 33.05 21.83 31.83
N ALA A 5 33.30 20.57 31.51
CA ALA A 5 32.87 19.98 30.25
C ALA A 5 31.37 19.73 30.33
N LEU A 6 30.55 20.66 29.83
CA LEU A 6 29.14 20.42 29.55
C LEU A 6 29.06 19.45 28.37
N LEU A 7 28.93 18.16 28.68
CA LEU A 7 28.52 17.14 27.72
C LEU A 7 27.03 17.34 27.42
N LEU A 8 26.73 18.10 26.36
CA LEU A 8 25.40 18.16 25.77
C LEU A 8 25.08 16.78 25.17
N LEU A 9 24.34 15.98 25.93
CA LEU A 9 23.68 14.78 25.42
C LEU A 9 22.66 15.21 24.37
N SER A 10 23.07 15.19 23.10
CA SER A 10 22.15 15.30 21.97
C SER A 10 21.28 14.06 21.94
N ALA A 11 20.14 14.11 22.61
CA ALA A 11 19.08 13.14 22.40
C ALA A 11 18.61 13.31 20.95
N ALA A 12 19.06 12.42 20.07
CA ALA A 12 18.45 12.26 18.76
C ALA A 12 17.02 11.78 19.03
N VAL A 13 16.06 12.70 18.94
CA VAL A 13 14.64 12.34 18.93
C VAL A 13 14.43 11.65 17.59
N PHE A 14 14.44 10.32 17.60
CA PHE A 14 13.94 9.54 16.48
C PHE A 14 12.44 9.82 16.43
N ALA A 15 12.01 10.74 15.56
CA ALA A 15 10.60 10.88 15.25
C ALA A 15 10.14 9.52 14.74
N ALA A 16 9.15 8.94 15.40
CA ALA A 16 8.45 7.81 14.82
C ALA A 16 7.76 8.34 13.56
N ASP A 17 8.17 7.89 12.39
CA ASP A 17 7.42 8.13 11.17
C ASP A 17 6.03 7.54 11.41
N ASN A 18 5.02 8.40 11.45
CA ASN A 18 3.62 8.02 11.65
C ASN A 18 2.83 8.14 10.35
N THR A 19 3.53 8.31 9.24
CA THR A 19 2.99 8.49 7.90
C THR A 19 3.59 7.48 6.92
N CYS A 20 2.85 7.23 5.85
CA CYS A 20 3.30 6.48 4.70
C CYS A 20 3.20 7.37 3.46
N GLN A 21 4.21 7.29 2.58
CA GLN A 21 4.24 8.00 1.32
C GLN A 21 3.52 7.20 0.22
N THR A 22 2.45 7.78 -0.33
CA THR A 22 1.76 7.32 -1.55
C THR A 22 2.10 8.23 -2.73
N ASP A 23 1.61 7.88 -3.92
CA ASP A 23 1.78 8.69 -5.13
C ASP A 23 1.01 10.02 -5.06
N ASP A 24 -0.08 10.07 -4.27
CA ASP A 24 -0.91 11.27 -4.08
C ASP A 24 -0.48 12.14 -2.88
N GLY A 25 0.45 11.65 -2.05
CA GLY A 25 0.94 12.40 -0.88
C GLY A 25 1.27 11.50 0.31
N GLU A 26 1.04 12.01 1.52
CA GLU A 26 1.23 11.24 2.75
C GLU A 26 -0.11 10.88 3.38
N ILE A 27 -0.21 9.66 3.89
CA ILE A 27 -1.33 9.18 4.70
C ILE A 27 -0.85 8.76 6.08
N MET A 28 -1.68 8.88 7.11
CA MET A 28 -1.32 8.48 8.48
C MET A 28 -1.44 6.98 8.69
N VAL A 29 -0.73 6.45 9.69
CA VAL A 29 -0.93 5.08 10.18
C VAL A 29 -2.41 4.85 10.52
N GLY A 30 -2.97 3.75 9.99
CA GLY A 30 -4.38 3.39 10.12
C GLY A 30 -5.28 3.96 9.01
N GLU A 31 -4.77 4.87 8.18
CA GLU A 31 -5.49 5.35 7.00
C GLU A 31 -5.29 4.40 5.81
N THR A 32 -6.24 4.50 4.88
CA THR A 32 -6.21 3.77 3.62
C THR A 32 -6.22 4.73 2.46
N TRP A 33 -5.53 4.36 1.39
CA TRP A 33 -5.47 5.11 0.14
C TRP A 33 -5.87 4.20 -1.02
N ASN A 34 -6.85 4.65 -1.81
CA ASN A 34 -7.20 3.99 -3.05
C ASN A 34 -6.31 4.56 -4.14
N ASP A 35 -5.56 3.70 -4.79
CA ASP A 35 -4.69 4.08 -5.88
C ASP A 35 -5.55 4.41 -7.11
N PRO A 36 -5.46 5.63 -7.68
CA PRO A 36 -6.23 6.01 -8.84
C PRO A 36 -5.65 5.45 -10.15
N GLN A 37 -4.38 5.03 -10.15
CA GLN A 37 -3.70 4.48 -11.33
C GLN A 37 -3.79 2.95 -11.36
N ASP A 38 -3.67 2.32 -10.19
CA ASP A 38 -3.76 0.88 -10.06
C ASP A 38 -5.07 0.45 -9.39
N CYS A 39 -5.61 -0.71 -9.79
CA CYS A 39 -6.76 -1.31 -9.11
C CYS A 39 -6.33 -1.94 -7.77
N ALA A 40 -5.99 -1.07 -6.81
CA ALA A 40 -5.40 -1.42 -5.53
C ALA A 40 -5.87 -0.47 -4.42
N ILE A 41 -5.87 -0.99 -3.19
CA ILE A 41 -5.98 -0.19 -1.98
C ILE A 41 -4.76 -0.47 -1.10
N TYR A 42 -4.21 0.57 -0.51
CA TYR A 42 -3.09 0.48 0.42
C TYR A 42 -3.53 0.93 1.80
N GLU A 43 -3.01 0.25 2.82
CA GLU A 43 -3.19 0.61 4.22
C GLU A 43 -1.82 0.96 4.81
N CYS A 44 -1.74 2.10 5.51
CA CYS A 44 -0.52 2.48 6.22
C CYS A 44 -0.47 1.79 7.57
N LEU A 45 0.54 0.96 7.79
CA LEU A 45 0.70 0.18 9.01
C LEU A 45 1.99 0.57 9.74
N GLN A 46 1.91 0.59 11.07
CA GLN A 46 3.10 0.66 11.92
C GLN A 46 3.70 -0.74 12.09
N ALA A 47 4.92 -0.94 11.59
CA ALA A 47 5.75 -2.11 11.84
C ALA A 47 6.83 -1.81 12.88
N SER A 48 7.49 -2.86 13.38
CA SER A 48 8.60 -2.73 14.35
C SER A 48 9.83 -2.01 13.79
N PHE A 49 9.92 -1.87 12.47
CA PHE A 49 11.04 -1.26 11.74
C PHE A 49 10.67 0.05 11.02
N GLY A 50 9.48 0.60 11.27
CA GLY A 50 8.99 1.83 10.63
C GLY A 50 7.57 1.68 10.11
N THR A 51 7.14 2.61 9.27
CA THR A 51 5.85 2.53 8.58
C THR A 51 5.97 1.76 7.27
N VAL A 52 4.90 1.03 6.92
CA VAL A 52 4.82 0.26 5.68
C VAL A 52 3.47 0.45 5.01
N LEU A 53 3.46 0.56 3.69
CA LEU A 53 2.25 0.45 2.89
C LEU A 53 1.98 -1.00 2.58
N MET A 54 0.85 -1.52 3.07
CA MET A 54 0.39 -2.85 2.75
C MET A 54 -0.72 -2.77 1.69
N GLY A 55 -0.38 -3.20 0.47
CA GLY A 55 -1.30 -3.19 -0.66
C GLY A 55 -2.16 -4.44 -0.75
N LYS A 56 -3.43 -4.26 -1.15
CA LYS A 56 -4.33 -5.32 -1.60
C LYS A 56 -4.72 -5.03 -3.04
N THR A 57 -4.45 -5.99 -3.91
CA THR A 57 -4.70 -5.90 -5.35
C THR A 57 -5.71 -6.94 -5.80
N CYS A 58 -6.07 -6.94 -7.08
CA CYS A 58 -6.86 -8.02 -7.67
C CYS A 58 -6.15 -9.37 -7.58
N PRO A 59 -6.91 -10.47 -7.52
CA PRO A 59 -6.34 -11.81 -7.55
C PRO A 59 -5.61 -12.07 -8.87
N SER A 60 -4.48 -12.78 -8.78
CA SER A 60 -3.81 -13.32 -9.96
C SER A 60 -4.60 -14.51 -10.49
N VAL A 61 -4.96 -14.48 -11.77
CA VAL A 61 -5.77 -15.54 -12.39
C VAL A 61 -4.95 -16.29 -13.44
N ARG A 62 -5.02 -17.61 -13.43
CA ARG A 62 -4.54 -18.46 -14.53
C ARG A 62 -5.71 -18.84 -15.41
N LEU A 63 -5.66 -18.44 -16.69
CA LEU A 63 -6.73 -18.73 -17.63
C LEU A 63 -6.66 -20.17 -18.12
N ALA A 64 -7.80 -20.87 -18.07
CA ALA A 64 -7.99 -22.12 -18.77
C ALA A 64 -8.17 -21.86 -20.28
N PRO A 65 -7.98 -22.89 -21.15
CA PRO A 65 -8.32 -22.78 -22.55
C PRO A 65 -9.78 -22.33 -22.75
N HIS A 66 -10.05 -21.49 -23.74
CA HIS A 66 -11.38 -20.92 -24.04
C HIS A 66 -11.92 -19.96 -22.98
N CYS A 67 -11.07 -19.45 -22.09
CA CYS A 67 -11.39 -18.35 -21.19
C CYS A 67 -10.61 -17.09 -21.57
N THR A 68 -11.25 -15.93 -21.43
CA THR A 68 -10.65 -14.62 -21.64
C THR A 68 -10.78 -13.76 -20.39
N LEU A 69 -9.80 -12.87 -20.19
CA LEU A 69 -9.90 -11.80 -19.19
C LEU A 69 -10.63 -10.62 -19.82
N VAL A 70 -11.69 -10.18 -19.15
CA VAL A 70 -12.42 -8.96 -19.49
C VAL A 70 -12.08 -7.92 -18.44
N PRO A 71 -11.52 -6.76 -18.82
CA PRO A 71 -11.21 -5.69 -17.87
C PRO A 71 -12.44 -5.28 -17.06
N GLY A 72 -12.24 -5.04 -15.76
CA GLY A 72 -13.23 -4.40 -14.91
C GLY A 72 -13.31 -2.89 -15.16
N SER A 73 -14.25 -2.23 -14.50
CA SER A 73 -14.41 -0.78 -14.54
C SER A 73 -14.85 -0.30 -13.16
N GLY A 74 -14.20 0.71 -12.59
CA GLY A 74 -14.58 1.28 -11.29
C GLY A 74 -13.37 1.49 -10.39
N THR A 75 -13.57 1.34 -9.09
CA THR A 75 -12.52 1.49 -8.06
C THR A 75 -12.36 0.21 -7.25
N TYR A 76 -11.24 0.07 -6.56
CA TYR A 76 -11.04 -1.02 -5.61
C TYR A 76 -11.92 -0.77 -4.37
N PRO A 77 -12.45 -1.82 -3.68
CA PRO A 77 -12.42 -3.24 -4.03
C PRO A 77 -13.49 -3.66 -5.04
N GLY A 78 -13.08 -4.48 -6.03
CA GLY A 78 -13.98 -5.30 -6.85
C GLY A 78 -14.19 -4.80 -8.27
N ASP A 79 -14.78 -3.62 -8.43
CA ASP A 79 -15.30 -3.19 -9.74
C ASP A 79 -14.22 -3.03 -10.81
N CYS A 80 -13.02 -2.56 -10.41
CA CYS A 80 -11.88 -2.44 -11.32
C CYS A 80 -11.16 -3.77 -11.64
N CYS A 81 -11.46 -4.87 -10.94
CA CYS A 81 -10.79 -6.13 -11.19
C CYS A 81 -11.29 -6.82 -12.46
N SER A 82 -10.36 -7.45 -13.19
CA SER A 82 -10.70 -8.20 -14.39
C SER A 82 -11.56 -9.43 -14.06
N ASN A 83 -12.54 -9.70 -14.90
CA ASN A 83 -13.42 -10.86 -14.83
C ASN A 83 -12.95 -11.94 -15.82
N VAL A 84 -13.26 -13.20 -15.52
CA VAL A 84 -12.99 -14.32 -16.43
C VAL A 84 -14.29 -14.72 -17.11
N VAL A 85 -14.30 -14.69 -18.44
CA VAL A 85 -15.41 -15.19 -19.25
C VAL A 85 -14.94 -16.42 -20.00
N CYS A 86 -15.60 -17.56 -19.78
CA CYS A 86 -15.29 -18.81 -20.46
C CYS A 86 -16.41 -19.16 -21.44
N GLU A 87 -16.05 -19.54 -22.65
CA GLU A 87 -17.00 -20.10 -23.61
C GLU A 87 -17.43 -21.50 -23.16
N LYS A 88 -18.73 -21.81 -23.27
CA LYS A 88 -19.21 -23.17 -23.03
C LYS A 88 -18.64 -24.06 -24.13
N GLN A 89 -17.83 -25.04 -23.74
CA GLN A 89 -17.48 -26.13 -24.64
C GLN A 89 -18.74 -26.97 -24.89
N ASN A 90 -19.16 -27.02 -26.16
CA ASN A 90 -20.28 -27.83 -26.63
C ASN A 90 -19.77 -29.21 -27.06
#